data_AF-A0AAN5CGB1-F1
#
_entry.id   AF-A0AAN5CGB1-F1
#
_cell.length_a   1.000
_cell.length_b   1.000
_cell.length_c   1.000
_cell.angle_alpha   90.00
_cell.angle_beta   90.00
_cell.angle_gamma   90.00
#
_symmetry.space_group_name_H-M   'P 1'
#
loop_
_entity.id
_entity.type
_entity.pdbx_description
1 polymer ?
#
loop_
_entity_poly.entity_id
_entity_poly.type
_entity_poly.pdbx_seq_one_letter_code
_entity_poly.pdbx_strand_id
1 'polypeptide(L)'
;LVGFPARHHSRFGSNLFYNSNKTCQLSMILTGAAFIHKSYFYSYTHDMPAAIREHVDKVTNCEDIAMNFLIAHLTREPPLKTTGRWTMTCENCTESLWSDDDHFNERNECIRLFVKIYGYNPLRYSQYRADSILFKTLVPRNMQRL
;
A
#
# COMPACT_ATOMS: atom_id res chain seq x y z
N LEU A 1 -8.68 4.15 1.74
CA LEU A 1 -7.83 3.58 0.67
C LEU A 1 -8.36 2.20 0.33
N VAL A 2 -8.76 1.99 -0.92
CA VAL A 2 -9.28 0.71 -1.40
C VAL A 2 -8.43 0.26 -2.58
N GLY A 3 -8.01 -0.99 -2.68
CA GLY A 3 -7.25 -1.43 -3.86
C GLY A 3 -6.86 -2.90 -3.87
N PHE A 4 -6.01 -3.28 -4.83
CA PHE A 4 -5.76 -4.69 -5.12
C PHE A 4 -4.48 -5.23 -4.45
N PRO A 5 -3.28 -4.69 -4.75
CA PRO A 5 -2.04 -5.29 -4.25
C PRO A 5 -1.84 -4.91 -2.79
N ALA A 6 -2.13 -5.87 -1.91
CA ALA A 6 -1.97 -5.70 -0.48
C ALA A 6 -0.58 -6.11 0.01
N ARG A 7 -0.09 -5.39 1.02
CA ARG A 7 1.20 -5.57 1.69
C ARG A 7 1.01 -5.37 3.19
N HIS A 8 2.05 -5.66 3.96
CA HIS A 8 2.00 -5.43 5.40
C HIS A 8 3.35 -4.94 5.92
N HIS A 9 3.31 -4.22 7.04
CA HIS A 9 4.51 -4.06 7.85
C HIS A 9 4.71 -5.31 8.71
N SER A 10 5.92 -5.56 9.17
CA SER A 10 6.22 -6.54 10.22
C SER A 10 7.11 -5.90 11.27
N ARG A 11 7.06 -6.43 12.51
CA ARG A 11 7.91 -5.96 13.61
C ARG A 11 8.90 -7.03 13.99
N PHE A 12 10.18 -6.67 14.03
CA PHE A 12 11.24 -7.51 14.57
C PHE A 12 12.06 -6.69 15.59
N GLY A 13 11.99 -7.09 16.86
CA GLY A 13 12.47 -6.27 17.97
C GLY A 13 11.73 -4.93 18.05
N SER A 14 12.49 -3.84 18.11
CA SER A 14 11.98 -2.46 18.08
C SER A 14 11.75 -1.91 16.66
N ASN A 15 12.25 -2.60 15.63
CA ASN A 15 12.23 -2.12 14.26
C ASN A 15 11.01 -2.62 13.49
N LEU A 16 10.51 -1.76 12.60
CA LEU A 16 9.46 -2.05 11.65
C LEU A 16 10.06 -2.24 10.25
N PHE A 17 9.46 -3.14 9.49
CA PHE A 17 9.92 -3.57 8.17
C PHE A 17 8.75 -3.64 7.21
N TYR A 18 9.03 -3.41 5.93
CA TYR A 18 8.11 -3.64 4.84
C TYR A 18 8.14 -5.11 4.45
N ASN A 19 6.97 -5.71 4.20
CA ASN A 19 6.87 -7.10 3.81
C ASN A 19 5.86 -7.30 2.67
N SER A 20 6.33 -7.96 1.61
CA SER A 20 5.55 -8.28 0.41
C SER A 20 5.00 -9.69 0.33
N ASN A 21 5.26 -10.52 1.33
CA ASN A 21 4.71 -11.87 1.40
C ASN A 21 3.18 -11.80 1.40
N LYS A 22 2.57 -12.73 0.67
CA LYS A 22 1.12 -12.87 0.59
C LYS A 22 0.64 -13.53 1.87
N THR A 23 0.01 -12.77 2.76
CA THR A 23 -0.52 -13.26 4.04
C THR A 23 -1.99 -12.89 4.19
N CYS A 24 -2.68 -13.45 5.18
CA CYS A 24 -4.07 -13.09 5.47
C CYS A 24 -4.21 -11.72 6.15
N GLN A 25 -3.10 -11.10 6.57
CA GLN A 25 -3.08 -9.79 7.21
C GLN A 25 -2.47 -8.76 6.27
N LEU A 26 -3.13 -7.62 6.14
CA LEU A 26 -2.63 -6.49 5.38
C LEU A 26 -2.66 -5.24 6.23
N SER A 27 -1.74 -4.32 5.98
CA SER A 27 -1.79 -2.98 6.57
C SER A 27 -1.50 -1.88 5.55
N MET A 28 -1.20 -2.27 4.30
CA MET A 28 -0.95 -1.35 3.21
C MET A 28 -1.58 -1.85 1.91
N ILE A 29 -1.98 -0.90 1.06
CA ILE A 29 -2.37 -1.14 -0.33
C ILE A 29 -1.47 -0.28 -1.23
N LEU A 30 -0.88 -0.89 -2.27
CA LEU A 30 -0.05 -0.17 -3.23
C LEU A 30 -0.90 0.76 -4.10
N THR A 31 -0.49 2.01 -4.23
CA THR A 31 -1.24 3.08 -4.92
C THR A 31 -1.32 2.87 -6.43
N GLY A 32 -0.41 2.09 -7.03
CA GLY A 32 -0.39 1.78 -8.47
C GLY A 32 -1.63 1.03 -8.97
N ALA A 33 -2.42 0.44 -8.09
CA ALA A 33 -3.75 -0.09 -8.42
C ALA A 33 -4.68 0.08 -7.20
N ALA A 34 -5.14 1.30 -7.00
CA ALA A 34 -6.01 1.67 -5.89
C ALA A 34 -6.97 2.81 -6.25
N PHE A 35 -8.07 2.87 -5.50
CA PHE A 35 -9.00 3.98 -5.43
C PHE A 35 -8.74 4.77 -4.15
N ILE A 36 -8.47 6.06 -4.32
CA ILE A 36 -8.09 6.98 -3.25
C ILE A 36 -8.99 8.21 -3.36
N HIS A 37 -9.60 8.61 -2.24
CA HIS A 37 -10.40 9.81 -2.22
C HIS A 37 -9.51 11.04 -2.46
N LYS A 38 -9.95 11.97 -3.33
CA LYS A 38 -9.19 13.16 -3.74
C LYS A 38 -8.61 13.96 -2.57
N SER A 39 -9.35 14.05 -1.45
CA SER A 39 -8.91 14.82 -0.27
C SER A 39 -7.58 14.34 0.28
N TYR A 40 -7.24 13.05 0.16
CA TYR A 40 -5.97 12.53 0.67
C TYR A 40 -4.78 12.99 -0.16
N PHE A 41 -4.95 13.32 -1.44
CA PHE A 41 -3.89 13.95 -2.23
C PHE A 41 -3.65 15.39 -1.77
N TYR A 42 -4.72 16.13 -1.43
CA TYR A 42 -4.59 17.46 -0.85
C TYR A 42 -3.84 17.39 0.49
N SER A 43 -4.24 16.50 1.40
CA SER A 43 -3.53 16.29 2.67
C SER A 43 -2.11 15.79 2.48
N TYR A 44 -1.83 14.98 1.45
CA TYR A 44 -0.47 14.57 1.13
C TYR A 44 0.38 15.79 0.79
N THR A 45 -0.09 16.68 -0.07
CA THR A 45 0.66 17.88 -0.47
C THR A 45 0.81 18.91 0.65
N HIS A 46 -0.26 19.15 1.42
CA HIS A 46 -0.33 20.30 2.33
C HIS A 46 -0.18 19.96 3.81
N ASP A 47 -0.63 18.78 4.25
CA ASP A 47 -0.65 18.41 5.67
C ASP A 47 0.51 17.47 6.05
N MET A 48 0.98 16.64 5.11
CA MET A 48 2.08 15.71 5.36
C MET A 48 3.38 16.47 5.67
N PRO A 49 4.14 16.05 6.71
CA PRO A 49 5.45 16.62 7.00
C PRO A 49 6.35 16.68 5.76
N ALA A 50 6.90 17.86 5.47
CA ALA A 50 7.71 18.09 4.27
C ALA A 50 8.87 17.09 4.16
N ALA A 51 9.50 16.74 5.29
CA ALA A 51 10.58 15.75 5.35
C ALA A 51 10.20 14.36 4.80
N ILE A 52 8.92 13.96 4.91
CA ILE A 52 8.46 12.69 4.31
C ILE A 52 8.40 12.84 2.79
N ARG A 53 7.80 13.93 2.29
CA ARG A 53 7.69 14.19 0.85
C ARG A 53 9.06 14.33 0.19
N GLU A 54 9.95 15.12 0.80
CA GLU A 54 11.32 15.30 0.32
C GLU A 54 12.10 13.99 0.28
N HIS A 55 11.89 13.10 1.26
CA HIS A 55 12.51 11.79 1.25
C HIS A 55 11.97 10.92 0.11
N VAL A 56 10.64 10.86 -0.05
CA VAL A 56 9.99 10.14 -1.17
C VAL A 56 10.50 10.62 -2.52
N ASP A 57 10.60 11.94 -2.71
CA ASP A 57 11.12 12.53 -3.96
C ASP A 57 12.59 12.17 -4.19
N LYS A 58 13.40 12.13 -3.12
CA LYS A 58 14.83 11.81 -3.18
C LYS A 58 15.09 10.35 -3.57
N VAL A 59 14.35 9.40 -3.00
CA VAL A 59 14.53 7.96 -3.27
C VAL A 59 13.67 7.45 -4.42
N THR A 60 12.73 8.27 -4.93
CA THR A 60 11.78 7.87 -5.98
C THR A 60 11.02 6.58 -5.66
N ASN A 61 10.71 6.38 -4.38
CA ASN A 61 10.11 5.17 -3.81
C ASN A 61 9.24 5.56 -2.60
N CYS A 62 8.47 4.61 -2.08
CA CYS A 62 7.71 4.73 -0.84
C CYS A 62 6.56 5.75 -0.82
N GLU A 63 6.15 6.28 -1.97
CA GLU A 63 4.98 7.17 -2.08
C GLU A 63 3.69 6.45 -1.64
N ASP A 64 3.62 5.15 -1.92
CA ASP A 64 2.57 4.26 -1.47
C ASP A 64 2.56 4.08 0.06
N ILE A 65 3.72 3.82 0.67
CA ILE A 65 3.89 3.71 2.12
C ILE A 65 3.50 5.04 2.78
N ALA A 66 3.98 6.17 2.26
CA ALA A 66 3.66 7.50 2.77
C ALA A 66 2.15 7.78 2.73
N MET A 67 1.49 7.44 1.62
CA MET A 67 0.03 7.58 1.48
C MET A 67 -0.72 6.68 2.48
N ASN A 68 -0.28 5.44 2.70
CA ASN A 68 -0.88 4.55 3.70
C ASN A 68 -0.70 5.10 5.12
N PHE A 69 0.49 5.62 5.46
CA PHE A 69 0.76 6.25 6.74
C PHE A 69 -0.15 7.45 6.99
N LEU A 70 -0.27 8.34 6.01
CA LEU A 70 -1.13 9.52 6.09
C LEU A 70 -2.60 9.14 6.32
N ILE A 71 -3.13 8.26 5.47
CA ILE A 71 -4.54 7.86 5.56
C ILE A 71 -4.81 7.19 6.91
N ALA A 72 -3.96 6.26 7.34
CA ALA A 72 -4.12 5.59 8.62
C ALA A 72 -3.95 6.56 9.82
N HIS A 73 -3.10 7.58 9.70
CA HIS A 73 -2.97 8.64 10.70
C HIS A 73 -4.25 9.45 10.84
N LEU A 74 -4.84 9.86 9.71
CA LEU A 74 -6.04 10.70 9.66
C LEU A 74 -7.31 9.94 10.07
N THR A 75 -7.51 8.72 9.55
CA THR A 75 -8.76 7.98 9.76
C THR A 75 -8.73 7.04 10.95
N ARG A 76 -7.54 6.61 11.38
CA ARG A 76 -7.34 5.51 12.34
C ARG A 76 -7.89 4.16 11.88
N GLU A 77 -8.18 4.03 10.59
CA GLU A 77 -8.73 2.82 9.97
C GLU A 77 -7.69 2.12 9.07
N PRO A 78 -7.76 0.79 8.92
CA PRO A 78 -6.93 0.05 7.98
C PRO A 78 -7.40 0.23 6.53
N PRO A 79 -6.56 -0.06 5.53
CA PRO A 79 -6.98 -0.05 4.13
C PRO A 79 -7.86 -1.27 3.80
N LEU A 80 -8.62 -1.15 2.71
CA LEU A 80 -9.52 -2.19 2.22
C LEU A 80 -8.95 -2.90 0.99
N LYS A 81 -8.71 -4.21 1.10
CA LYS A 81 -8.33 -5.04 -0.04
C LYS A 81 -9.56 -5.43 -0.86
N THR A 82 -9.43 -5.36 -2.18
CA THR A 82 -10.43 -5.88 -3.12
C THR A 82 -9.87 -7.04 -3.95
N THR A 83 -10.70 -8.06 -4.19
CA THR A 83 -10.39 -9.22 -5.04
C THR A 83 -9.20 -10.08 -4.57
N GLY A 84 -9.02 -11.25 -5.21
CA GLY A 84 -7.88 -12.14 -4.97
C GLY A 84 -6.56 -11.71 -5.61
N ARG A 85 -6.49 -10.62 -6.39
CA ARG A 85 -5.26 -10.21 -7.09
C ARG A 85 -4.25 -9.62 -6.09
N TRP A 86 -3.02 -10.14 -6.11
CA TRP A 86 -1.92 -9.70 -5.21
C TRP A 86 -0.85 -8.85 -5.91
N THR A 87 -0.84 -8.92 -7.23
CA THR A 87 0.11 -8.27 -8.13
C THR A 87 -0.66 -7.85 -9.38
N MET A 88 -0.34 -6.67 -9.90
CA MET A 88 -0.77 -6.23 -11.22
C MET A 88 0.48 -6.28 -12.10
N THR A 89 0.57 -7.31 -12.92
CA THR A 89 1.69 -7.51 -13.84
C THR A 89 1.43 -6.73 -15.12
N CYS A 90 2.44 -6.04 -15.61
CA CYS A 90 2.45 -5.51 -16.97
C CYS A 90 3.07 -6.57 -17.88
N GLU A 91 2.30 -7.11 -18.83
CA GLU A 91 2.75 -8.19 -19.71
C GLU A 91 3.85 -7.75 -20.70
N ASN A 92 3.90 -6.46 -21.05
CA ASN A 92 4.82 -5.90 -22.04
C ASN A 92 5.93 -5.01 -21.43
N CYS A 93 6.12 -5.03 -20.11
CA CYS A 93 7.14 -4.24 -19.45
C CYS A 93 8.39 -5.10 -19.19
N THR A 94 9.54 -4.69 -19.73
CA THR A 94 10.83 -5.38 -19.59
C THR A 94 11.55 -5.07 -18.28
N GLU A 95 11.26 -3.92 -17.68
CA GLU A 95 11.89 -3.43 -16.45
C GLU A 95 10.84 -3.11 -15.40
N SER A 96 11.14 -3.43 -14.14
CA SER A 96 10.30 -3.04 -13.00
C SER A 96 11.19 -2.40 -11.95
N LEU A 97 10.72 -1.29 -11.38
CA LEU A 97 11.39 -0.57 -10.27
C LEU A 97 11.63 -1.45 -9.04
N TRP A 98 11.02 -2.64 -8.99
CA TRP A 98 11.06 -3.57 -7.86
C TRP A 98 12.09 -4.70 -8.07
N SER A 99 12.81 -4.70 -9.20
CA SER A 99 13.77 -5.75 -9.55
C SER A 99 15.16 -5.53 -8.93
N ASP A 100 15.40 -4.39 -8.30
CA ASP A 100 16.64 -4.07 -7.62
C ASP A 100 16.61 -4.59 -6.17
N ASP A 101 17.70 -5.19 -5.70
CA ASP A 101 17.81 -5.73 -4.34
C ASP A 101 17.69 -4.62 -3.28
N ASP A 102 18.07 -3.38 -3.64
CA ASP A 102 17.97 -2.22 -2.76
C ASP A 102 16.53 -1.74 -2.52
N HIS A 103 15.59 -2.09 -3.41
CA HIS A 103 14.18 -1.64 -3.32
C HIS A 103 13.51 -2.02 -2.01
N PHE A 104 13.80 -3.21 -1.48
CA PHE A 104 13.24 -3.66 -0.20
C PHE A 104 13.91 -2.99 1.00
N ASN A 105 15.20 -2.70 0.90
CA ASN A 105 15.95 -2.00 1.95
C ASN A 105 15.46 -0.56 2.08
N GLU A 106 15.29 0.15 0.97
CA GLU A 106 14.71 1.49 0.93
C GLU A 106 13.32 1.53 1.57
N ARG A 107 12.44 0.58 1.24
CA ARG A 107 11.10 0.51 1.84
C ARG A 107 11.12 0.23 3.35
N ASN A 108 12.09 -0.55 3.83
CA ASN A 108 12.30 -0.73 5.27
C ASN A 108 12.72 0.59 5.93
N GLU A 109 13.63 1.33 5.31
CA GLU A 109 14.09 2.63 5.79
C GLU A 109 12.98 3.67 5.81
N CYS A 110 12.17 3.74 4.75
CA CYS A 110 11.00 4.62 4.67
C CYS A 110 10.05 4.40 5.85
N ILE A 111 9.69 3.15 6.15
CA ILE A 111 8.81 2.86 7.30
C ILE A 111 9.42 3.36 8.61
N ARG A 112 10.72 3.12 8.84
CA ARG A 112 11.39 3.55 10.08
C ARG A 112 11.47 5.07 10.17
N LEU A 113 11.81 5.74 9.07
CA LEU A 113 11.85 7.20 9.00
C LEU A 113 10.47 7.79 9.27
N PHE A 114 9.41 7.27 8.64
CA PHE A 114 8.06 7.80 8.81
C PHE A 114 7.57 7.59 10.24
N VAL A 115 7.83 6.43 10.84
CA VAL A 115 7.51 6.18 12.27
C VAL A 115 8.24 7.17 13.17
N LYS A 116 9.51 7.47 12.88
CA LYS A 116 10.27 8.49 13.63
C LYS A 116 9.66 9.89 13.49
N ILE A 117 9.25 10.27 12.29
CA ILE A 117 8.65 11.59 12.02
C ILE A 117 7.26 11.73 12.64
N TYR A 118 6.40 10.71 12.53
CA TYR A 118 5.08 10.69 13.16
C TYR A 118 5.14 10.50 14.69
N GLY A 119 6.24 9.96 15.22
CA GLY A 119 6.42 9.62 16.64
C GLY A 119 5.73 8.31 17.07
N TYR A 120 5.06 7.62 16.14
CA TYR A 120 4.42 6.32 16.38
C TYR A 120 4.15 5.61 15.04
N ASN A 121 3.70 4.36 15.07
CA ASN A 121 3.25 3.63 13.87
C ASN A 121 1.74 3.80 13.66
N PRO A 122 1.28 4.55 12.63
CA PRO A 122 -0.14 4.71 12.33
C PRO A 122 -0.76 3.51 11.61
N LEU A 123 0.03 2.64 10.97
CA LEU A 123 -0.50 1.55 10.16
C LEU A 123 -1.34 0.57 11.00
N ARG A 124 -2.53 0.22 10.50
CA ARG A 124 -3.45 -0.73 11.13
C ARG A 124 -3.57 -1.99 10.28
N TYR A 125 -3.58 -3.16 10.92
CA TYR A 125 -3.85 -4.41 10.22
C TYR A 125 -5.34 -4.58 9.95
N SER A 126 -5.64 -5.25 8.84
CA SER A 126 -6.95 -5.79 8.48
C SER A 126 -6.76 -7.19 7.90
N GLN A 127 -7.76 -8.04 8.10
CA GLN A 127 -7.90 -9.33 7.41
C GLN A 127 -9.08 -9.32 6.43
N TYR A 128 -9.73 -8.17 6.30
CA TYR A 128 -10.95 -8.03 5.52
C TYR A 128 -10.64 -7.81 4.04
N ARG A 129 -11.34 -8.58 3.21
CA ARG A 129 -11.32 -8.47 1.75
C ARG A 129 -12.74 -8.28 1.25
N ALA A 130 -12.97 -7.22 0.48
CA ALA A 130 -14.22 -7.02 -0.23
C ALA A 130 -14.14 -7.67 -1.62
N ASP A 131 -14.99 -8.65 -1.86
CA ASP A 131 -15.17 -9.27 -3.17
C ASP A 131 -16.48 -8.79 -3.81
N SER A 132 -16.55 -8.79 -5.14
CA SER A 132 -17.79 -8.52 -5.86
C SER A 132 -18.85 -9.57 -5.54
N ILE A 133 -20.14 -9.22 -5.64
CA ILE A 133 -21.26 -10.15 -5.43
C ILE A 133 -21.13 -11.43 -6.26
N LEU A 134 -20.61 -11.33 -7.49
CA LEU A 134 -20.43 -12.46 -8.40
C LEU A 134 -19.11 -13.24 -8.20
N PHE A 135 -18.35 -12.96 -7.15
CA PHE A 135 -17.07 -13.62 -6.92
C PHE A 135 -17.28 -15.12 -6.68
N LYS A 136 -16.63 -15.95 -7.50
CA LYS A 136 -16.80 -17.41 -7.56
C LYS A 136 -18.22 -17.87 -7.92
N THR A 137 -19.10 -16.98 -8.36
CA THR A 137 -20.38 -17.35 -8.94
C THR A 137 -20.17 -17.87 -10.35
N LEU A 138 -20.79 -19.02 -10.67
CA LEU A 138 -20.82 -19.55 -12.02
C LEU A 138 -21.74 -18.68 -12.90
N VAL A 139 -21.16 -17.71 -13.59
CA VAL A 139 -21.88 -16.87 -14.55
C VAL A 139 -21.74 -17.50 -15.95
N PRO A 140 -22.84 -17.73 -16.70
CA PRO A 140 -22.77 -18.19 -18.08
C PRO A 140 -21.83 -17.32 -18.93
N ARG A 141 -21.04 -17.93 -19.82
CA ARG A 141 -19.97 -17.23 -20.57
C ARG A 141 -20.49 -16.03 -21.38
N ASN A 142 -21.72 -16.11 -21.89
CA ASN A 142 -22.37 -15.04 -22.64
C ASN A 142 -22.79 -13.83 -21.79
N MET A 143 -22.75 -13.94 -20.45
CA MET A 143 -23.12 -12.87 -19.51
C MET A 143 -21.92 -12.30 -18.74
N GLN A 144 -20.72 -12.86 -18.92
CA GLN A 144 -19.50 -12.32 -18.33
C GLN A 144 -19.09 -11.07 -19.11
N ARG A 145 -19.18 -9.89 -18.49
CA ARG A 145 -18.57 -8.66 -19.02
C ARG A 145 -17.14 -8.57 -18.47
N LEU A 146 -16.16 -8.59 -19.37
CA LEU A 146 -14.75 -8.28 -19.08
C LEU A 146 -14.59 -6.78 -18.80
#